data_AF-A0A812JM95-F1
#
_entry.id   AF-A0A812JM95-F1
#
_cell.length_a   1.000
_cell.length_b   1.000
_cell.length_c   1.000
_cell.angle_alpha   90.00
_cell.angle_beta   90.00
_cell.angle_gamma   90.00
#
_symmetry.space_group_name_H-M   'P 1'
#
loop_
_entity.id
_entity.type
_entity.pdbx_description
1 polymer ?
#
loop_
_entity_poly.entity_id
_entity_poly.type
_entity_poly.pdbx_seq_one_letter_code
_entity_poly.pdbx_strand_id
1 'polypeptide(L)'
;MATAECLEFGICGLDNTVPKDVLAELFSPPAACRVVPVAAFQLAYQGYPWLPASGYLPDGSMEGRRYPNGETYPSWHEIDEMIKTMPPDTRLSFHLNNTKECPYVTALLQGEPETLRLVDVLCSQYHARHIQVNISARGLSTELFMPGDLWGKSAQQLVELSERYPETLFLIPVFQRPASASAPAMDSWPFVQKLLQDSAARNRGEPVRNLVAFFDNSAGSGTAPDAVPEIPHEYPKKGQPIGFTGGINASNVQDWLTKYSAAAAAHGCECISDAQTGFRLGKDRGQPIDVAALQELVRNVYQWGTPSA
;
A
#
# COMPACT_ATOMS: atom_id res chain seq x y z
N MET A 1 17.92 -12.99 -22.41
CA MET A 1 18.27 -12.80 -20.99
C MET A 1 17.00 -12.42 -20.27
N ALA A 2 16.45 -13.32 -19.44
CA ALA A 2 15.28 -12.99 -18.63
C ALA A 2 15.73 -11.93 -17.62
N THR A 3 15.14 -10.74 -17.68
CA THR A 3 15.28 -9.72 -16.64
C THR A 3 14.91 -10.39 -15.32
N ALA A 4 15.84 -10.41 -14.36
CA ALA A 4 15.58 -10.95 -13.04
C ALA A 4 14.27 -10.32 -12.51
N GLU A 5 13.28 -11.15 -12.22
CA GLU A 5 11.99 -10.71 -11.73
C GLU A 5 12.20 -9.84 -10.49
N CYS A 6 11.92 -8.54 -10.65
CA CYS A 6 12.04 -7.55 -9.60
C CYS A 6 10.82 -7.66 -8.68
N LEU A 7 11.06 -7.74 -7.37
CA LEU A 7 10.03 -7.66 -6.35
C LEU A 7 10.12 -6.27 -5.70
N GLU A 8 9.03 -5.52 -5.69
CA GLU A 8 8.90 -4.36 -4.79
C GLU A 8 8.36 -4.85 -3.44
N PHE A 9 9.05 -4.55 -2.34
CA PHE A 9 8.64 -4.95 -1.00
C PHE A 9 8.39 -3.75 -0.09
N GLY A 10 7.12 -3.50 0.24
CA GLY A 10 6.67 -2.42 1.12
C GLY A 10 6.90 -2.73 2.60
N ILE A 11 7.58 -1.82 3.30
CA ILE A 11 7.65 -1.79 4.77
C ILE A 11 6.61 -0.78 5.24
N CYS A 12 5.40 -1.26 5.55
CA CYS A 12 4.23 -0.41 5.73
C CYS A 12 4.01 0.06 7.16
N GLY A 13 3.56 1.31 7.29
CA GLY A 13 3.30 1.93 8.57
C GLY A 13 4.59 2.25 9.31
N LEU A 14 5.63 2.69 8.59
CA LEU A 14 6.79 3.30 9.20
C LEU A 14 6.37 4.51 10.06
N ASP A 15 6.99 4.61 11.23
CA ASP A 15 6.79 5.70 12.17
C ASP A 15 8.12 6.08 12.83
N ASN A 16 8.11 7.16 13.61
CA ASN A 16 9.29 7.74 14.23
C ASN A 16 9.89 6.88 15.37
N THR A 17 9.32 5.70 15.66
CA THR A 17 9.88 4.76 16.64
C THR A 17 11.06 3.96 16.06
N VAL A 18 11.23 3.97 14.73
CA VAL A 18 12.39 3.34 14.07
C VAL A 18 13.60 4.28 14.12
N PRO A 19 14.75 3.84 14.67
CA PRO A 19 15.98 4.63 14.66
C PRO A 19 16.46 4.98 13.24
N LYS A 20 17.06 6.16 13.08
CA LYS A 20 17.51 6.69 11.76
C LYS A 20 18.58 5.81 11.11
N ASP A 21 19.50 5.28 11.89
CA ASP A 21 20.52 4.32 11.44
C ASP A 21 19.91 3.01 10.96
N VAL A 22 18.86 2.54 11.65
CA VAL A 22 18.10 1.36 11.20
C VAL A 22 17.37 1.66 9.89
N LEU A 23 16.74 2.82 9.71
CA LEU A 23 16.11 3.18 8.42
C LEU A 23 17.13 3.10 7.27
N ALA A 24 18.33 3.66 7.44
CA ALA A 24 19.37 3.60 6.42
C ALA A 24 19.76 2.15 6.07
N GLU A 25 19.86 1.25 7.06
CA GLU A 25 20.11 -0.18 6.86
C GLU A 25 18.95 -0.86 6.12
N LEU A 26 17.71 -0.66 6.56
CA LEU A 26 16.54 -1.33 6.01
C LEU A 26 16.33 -1.03 4.52
N PHE A 27 16.73 0.15 4.05
CA PHE A 27 16.57 0.57 2.65
C PHE A 27 17.85 0.43 1.81
N SER A 28 18.87 -0.26 2.33
CA SER A 28 20.13 -0.55 1.63
C SER A 28 20.23 -2.04 1.27
N PRO A 29 19.54 -2.51 0.20
CA PRO A 29 19.58 -3.92 -0.19
C PRO A 29 21.02 -4.35 -0.55
N PRO A 30 21.41 -5.61 -0.26
CA PRO A 30 22.70 -6.14 -0.68
C PRO A 30 22.90 -6.08 -2.21
N ALA A 31 24.16 -6.04 -2.65
CA ALA A 31 24.48 -6.12 -4.07
C ALA A 31 23.89 -7.40 -4.69
N ALA A 32 23.37 -7.28 -5.92
CA ALA A 32 22.67 -8.35 -6.65
C ALA A 32 21.33 -8.83 -6.04
N CYS A 33 20.82 -8.18 -5.00
CA CYS A 33 19.46 -8.43 -4.51
C CYS A 33 18.43 -7.97 -5.55
N ARG A 34 17.46 -8.83 -5.87
CA ARG A 34 16.35 -8.50 -6.78
C ARG A 34 15.16 -7.80 -6.10
N VAL A 35 15.20 -7.66 -4.78
CA VAL A 35 14.17 -6.92 -4.04
C VAL A 35 14.51 -5.44 -4.04
N VAL A 36 13.52 -4.62 -4.38
CA VAL A 36 13.57 -3.17 -4.16
C VAL A 36 12.70 -2.85 -2.95
N PRO A 37 13.27 -2.40 -1.82
CA PRO A 37 12.50 -2.01 -0.67
C PRO A 37 11.73 -0.70 -0.96
N VAL A 38 10.53 -0.58 -0.39
CA VAL A 38 9.67 0.59 -0.51
C VAL A 38 9.29 1.08 0.89
N ALA A 39 9.57 2.34 1.19
CA ALA A 39 9.18 2.95 2.45
C ALA A 39 7.71 3.34 2.38
N ALA A 40 6.86 2.74 3.22
CA ALA A 40 5.42 2.92 3.14
C ALA A 40 4.84 3.64 4.37
N PHE A 41 4.24 4.81 4.14
CA PHE A 41 3.66 5.66 5.16
C PHE A 41 2.14 5.57 5.18
N GLN A 42 1.58 5.33 6.36
CA GLN A 42 0.13 5.33 6.56
C GLN A 42 -0.37 6.77 6.76
N LEU A 43 -1.27 7.21 5.89
CA LEU A 43 -1.89 8.53 5.95
C LEU A 43 -3.30 8.39 6.51
N ALA A 44 -3.45 8.76 7.77
CA ALA A 44 -4.73 8.94 8.44
C ALA A 44 -4.63 10.06 9.50
N TYR A 45 -5.69 10.86 9.61
CA TYR A 45 -5.88 11.99 10.53
C TYR A 45 -4.84 13.12 10.53
N GLN A 46 -3.77 13.08 9.73
CA GLN A 46 -2.71 14.11 9.77
C GLN A 46 -3.11 15.47 9.18
N GLY A 47 -4.27 15.56 8.50
CA GLY A 47 -4.60 16.70 7.65
C GLY A 47 -3.72 16.74 6.41
N TYR A 48 -3.45 17.91 5.86
CA TYR A 48 -2.66 18.04 4.64
C TYR A 48 -1.26 18.57 4.96
N PRO A 49 -0.23 18.35 4.12
CA PRO A 49 1.10 18.87 4.41
C PRO A 49 1.13 20.41 4.48
N TRP A 50 0.23 21.10 3.78
CA TRP A 50 0.05 22.56 3.86
C TRP A 50 -0.96 23.02 4.93
N LEU A 51 -1.71 22.09 5.52
CA LEU A 51 -2.70 22.37 6.57
C LEU A 51 -2.79 21.15 7.50
N PRO A 52 -1.76 20.90 8.35
CA PRO A 52 -1.77 19.76 9.24
C PRO A 52 -2.89 19.87 10.27
N ALA A 53 -3.43 18.74 10.70
CA ALA A 53 -4.31 18.70 11.86
C ALA A 53 -3.56 19.20 13.11
N SER A 54 -4.27 19.78 14.07
CA SER A 54 -3.65 20.41 15.25
C SER A 54 -2.75 19.47 16.06
N GLY A 55 -3.14 18.20 16.23
CA GLY A 55 -2.33 17.19 16.90
C GLY A 55 -1.06 16.80 16.13
N TYR A 56 -0.92 17.23 14.88
CA TYR A 56 0.12 16.88 13.93
C TYR A 56 1.08 18.03 13.61
N LEU A 57 0.96 19.15 14.35
CA LEU A 57 1.93 20.23 14.33
C LEU A 57 3.24 19.82 15.02
N PRO A 58 4.39 20.49 14.74
CA PRO A 58 5.70 20.09 15.25
C PRO A 58 5.83 20.00 16.78
N ASP A 59 4.97 20.72 17.52
CA ASP A 59 4.89 20.73 18.98
C ASP A 59 3.88 19.72 19.56
N GLY A 60 3.20 18.94 18.70
CA GLY A 60 2.24 17.92 19.09
C GLY A 60 2.90 16.69 19.74
N SER A 61 2.37 16.25 20.88
CA SER A 61 2.87 15.05 21.56
C SER A 61 2.49 13.76 20.81
N MET A 62 3.34 12.74 20.88
CA MET A 62 3.05 11.40 20.34
C MET A 62 1.84 10.75 21.00
N GLU A 63 1.70 10.87 22.32
CA GLU A 63 0.52 10.36 23.05
C GLU A 63 -0.77 11.06 22.64
N GLY A 64 -0.71 12.36 22.33
CA GLY A 64 -1.85 13.13 21.83
C GLY A 64 -2.29 12.75 20.41
N ARG A 65 -1.46 11.99 19.69
CA ARG A 65 -1.74 11.47 18.33
C ARG A 65 -2.16 10.00 18.33
N ARG A 66 -2.21 9.34 19.49
CA ARG A 66 -2.63 7.93 19.55
C ARG A 66 -4.13 7.82 19.29
N TYR A 67 -4.49 7.06 18.28
CA TYR A 67 -5.88 6.92 17.86
C TYR A 67 -6.67 5.96 18.74
N PRO A 68 -8.01 5.99 18.68
CA PRO A 68 -8.85 5.03 19.39
C PRO A 68 -8.58 3.56 19.04
N ASN A 69 -8.01 3.28 17.86
CA ASN A 69 -7.55 1.95 17.46
C ASN A 69 -6.13 1.61 17.95
N GLY A 70 -5.51 2.47 18.75
CA GLY A 70 -4.16 2.31 19.31
C GLY A 70 -3.03 2.72 18.37
N GLU A 71 -3.29 2.94 17.08
CA GLU A 71 -2.27 3.29 16.09
C GLU A 71 -1.71 4.70 16.33
N THR A 72 -0.48 4.95 15.87
CA THR A 72 0.11 6.29 15.84
C THR A 72 0.83 6.44 14.52
N TYR A 73 0.45 7.46 13.74
CA TYR A 73 1.06 7.73 12.45
C TYR A 73 2.01 8.93 12.54
N PRO A 74 3.11 8.94 11.76
CA PRO A 74 4.00 10.08 11.73
C PRO A 74 3.30 11.32 11.15
N SER A 75 3.72 12.48 11.62
CA SER A 75 3.39 13.78 11.04
C SER A 75 4.14 14.02 9.74
N TRP A 76 3.69 14.99 8.95
CA TRP A 76 4.34 15.35 7.69
C TRP A 76 5.82 15.71 7.87
N HIS A 77 6.16 16.47 8.93
CA HIS A 77 7.57 16.78 9.22
C HIS A 77 8.38 15.54 9.60
N GLU A 78 7.81 14.60 10.36
CA GLU A 78 8.49 13.34 10.69
C GLU A 78 8.69 12.46 9.45
N ILE A 79 7.70 12.41 8.55
CA ILE A 79 7.84 11.73 7.25
C ILE A 79 9.00 12.34 6.46
N ASP A 80 9.07 13.67 6.35
CA ASP A 80 10.16 14.38 5.68
C ASP A 80 11.53 14.04 6.29
N GLU A 81 11.63 14.07 7.61
CA GLU A 81 12.88 13.74 8.32
C GLU A 81 13.29 12.28 8.14
N MET A 82 12.33 11.35 8.14
CA MET A 82 12.59 9.95 7.86
C MET A 82 13.11 9.76 6.43
N ILE A 83 12.46 10.35 5.43
CA ILE A 83 12.88 10.26 4.02
C ILE A 83 14.30 10.78 3.83
N LYS A 84 14.65 11.92 4.45
CA LYS A 84 16.02 12.49 4.37
C LYS A 84 17.11 11.58 4.95
N THR A 85 16.74 10.64 5.81
CA THR A 85 17.69 9.71 6.45
C THR A 85 17.84 8.39 5.71
N MET A 86 16.93 8.09 4.78
CA MET A 86 17.00 6.91 3.93
C MET A 86 18.02 7.13 2.78
N PRO A 87 18.50 6.07 2.14
CA PRO A 87 19.34 6.19 0.95
C PRO A 87 18.66 7.01 -0.15
N PRO A 88 19.42 7.76 -0.96
CA PRO A 88 18.89 8.43 -2.14
C PRO A 88 18.09 7.46 -3.02
N ASP A 89 17.05 7.97 -3.67
CA ASP A 89 16.17 7.20 -4.58
C ASP A 89 15.36 6.07 -3.91
N THR A 90 15.26 6.05 -2.58
CA THR A 90 14.33 5.15 -1.87
C THR A 90 12.91 5.34 -2.39
N ARG A 91 12.30 4.26 -2.87
CA ARG A 91 10.92 4.28 -3.38
C ARG A 91 9.93 4.51 -2.23
N LEU A 92 8.97 5.40 -2.45
CA LEU A 92 8.00 5.79 -1.43
C LEU A 92 6.59 5.30 -1.78
N SER A 93 5.87 4.80 -0.78
CA SER A 93 4.46 4.44 -0.86
C SER A 93 3.65 5.22 0.15
N PHE A 94 2.52 5.77 -0.28
CA PHE A 94 1.59 6.48 0.59
C PHE A 94 0.25 5.77 0.62
N HIS A 95 -0.14 5.34 1.82
CA HIS A 95 -1.34 4.55 2.04
C HIS A 95 -2.45 5.48 2.53
N LEU A 96 -3.32 5.89 1.61
CA LEU A 96 -4.47 6.72 1.93
C LEU A 96 -5.48 5.89 2.71
N ASN A 97 -5.83 6.35 3.91
CA ASN A 97 -6.82 5.70 4.76
C ASN A 97 -8.08 6.59 4.91
N ASN A 98 -9.14 6.03 5.48
CA ASN A 98 -10.41 6.73 5.69
C ASN A 98 -10.71 6.87 7.17
N THR A 99 -10.83 8.12 7.63
CA THR A 99 -11.13 8.46 9.03
C THR A 99 -12.21 9.52 9.06
N LYS A 100 -12.81 9.77 10.23
CA LYS A 100 -13.84 10.82 10.37
C LYS A 100 -13.25 12.21 10.14
N GLU A 101 -12.03 12.44 10.60
CA GLU A 101 -11.34 13.73 10.55
C GLU A 101 -10.59 13.94 9.23
N CYS A 102 -10.08 12.87 8.62
CA CYS A 102 -9.39 12.88 7.33
C CYS A 102 -9.90 11.72 6.47
N PRO A 103 -11.00 11.93 5.73
CA PRO A 103 -11.62 10.90 4.92
C PRO A 103 -10.94 10.80 3.54
N TYR A 104 -9.61 10.59 3.49
CA TYR A 104 -8.85 10.71 2.22
C TYR A 104 -9.38 9.78 1.13
N VAL A 105 -9.71 8.53 1.45
CA VAL A 105 -10.25 7.61 0.44
C VAL A 105 -11.61 8.08 -0.06
N THR A 106 -12.54 8.43 0.84
CA THR A 106 -13.85 8.97 0.44
C THR A 106 -13.70 10.22 -0.43
N ALA A 107 -12.93 11.19 0.05
CA ALA A 107 -12.71 12.48 -0.60
C ALA A 107 -12.01 12.32 -1.96
N LEU A 108 -11.03 11.40 -2.06
CA LEU A 108 -10.38 11.06 -3.32
C LEU A 108 -11.37 10.49 -4.33
N LEU A 109 -12.18 9.50 -3.92
CA LEU A 109 -13.15 8.86 -4.81
C LEU A 109 -14.29 9.81 -5.24
N GLN A 110 -14.59 10.82 -4.42
CA GLN A 110 -15.56 11.87 -4.75
C GLN A 110 -14.97 13.01 -5.60
N GLY A 111 -13.64 13.04 -5.80
CA GLY A 111 -12.96 14.09 -6.56
C GLY A 111 -12.81 15.41 -5.80
N GLU A 112 -12.73 15.36 -4.46
CA GLU A 112 -12.59 16.55 -3.63
C GLU A 112 -11.25 17.26 -3.89
N PRO A 113 -11.25 18.58 -4.16
CA PRO A 113 -10.06 19.30 -4.63
C PRO A 113 -8.84 19.20 -3.72
N GLU A 114 -9.02 19.28 -2.40
CA GLU A 114 -7.91 19.22 -1.43
C GLU A 114 -7.23 17.84 -1.44
N THR A 115 -7.98 16.76 -1.63
CA THR A 115 -7.40 15.41 -1.69
C THR A 115 -6.78 15.12 -3.06
N LEU A 116 -7.32 15.68 -4.15
CA LEU A 116 -6.65 15.64 -5.44
C LEU A 116 -5.33 16.41 -5.43
N ARG A 117 -5.29 17.56 -4.75
CA ARG A 117 -4.06 18.31 -4.49
C ARG A 117 -3.09 17.51 -3.62
N LEU A 118 -3.58 16.71 -2.66
CA LEU A 118 -2.72 15.84 -1.86
C LEU A 118 -2.01 14.84 -2.75
N VAL A 119 -2.75 14.13 -3.61
CA VAL A 119 -2.16 13.19 -4.57
C VAL A 119 -1.15 13.88 -5.49
N ASP A 120 -1.45 15.09 -5.97
CA ASP A 120 -0.49 15.88 -6.75
C ASP A 120 0.80 16.17 -5.98
N VAL A 121 0.72 16.58 -4.70
CA VAL A 121 1.90 16.78 -3.85
C VAL A 121 2.69 15.48 -3.65
N LEU A 122 2.00 14.36 -3.38
CA LEU A 122 2.65 13.05 -3.20
C LEU A 122 3.38 12.61 -4.47
N CYS A 123 2.77 12.76 -5.64
CA CYS A 123 3.39 12.38 -6.92
C CYS A 123 4.50 13.35 -7.36
N SER A 124 4.29 14.66 -7.22
CA SER A 124 5.19 15.66 -7.79
C SER A 124 6.35 16.05 -6.87
N GLN A 125 6.12 16.11 -5.55
CA GLN A 125 7.13 16.54 -4.58
C GLN A 125 7.82 15.36 -3.92
N TYR A 126 7.05 14.33 -3.54
CA TYR A 126 7.59 13.12 -2.92
C TYR A 126 7.94 12.03 -3.93
N HIS A 127 7.67 12.23 -5.23
CA HIS A 127 7.90 11.23 -6.26
C HIS A 127 7.34 9.85 -5.90
N ALA A 128 6.10 9.84 -5.37
CA ALA A 128 5.45 8.63 -4.90
C ALA A 128 5.51 7.50 -5.95
N ARG A 129 6.16 6.39 -5.57
CA ARG A 129 6.15 5.18 -6.37
C ARG A 129 4.80 4.50 -6.28
N HIS A 130 4.20 4.45 -5.08
CA HIS A 130 2.88 3.89 -4.86
C HIS A 130 1.93 4.89 -4.19
N ILE A 131 0.67 4.84 -4.59
CA ILE A 131 -0.45 5.36 -3.83
C ILE A 131 -1.40 4.20 -3.59
N GLN A 132 -1.49 3.75 -2.34
CA GLN A 132 -2.44 2.72 -1.96
C GLN A 132 -3.75 3.37 -1.51
N VAL A 133 -4.83 3.09 -2.23
CA VAL A 133 -6.17 3.62 -1.93
C VAL A 133 -6.90 2.58 -1.09
N ASN A 134 -6.84 2.68 0.25
CA ASN A 134 -7.34 1.65 1.16
C ASN A 134 -8.88 1.59 1.23
N ILE A 135 -9.51 1.07 0.18
CA ILE A 135 -10.95 0.85 0.11
C ILE A 135 -11.47 -0.22 1.10
N SER A 136 -10.55 -0.98 1.72
CA SER A 136 -10.84 -1.91 2.82
C SER A 136 -11.01 -1.23 4.18
N ALA A 137 -10.75 0.08 4.29
CA ALA A 137 -10.84 0.83 5.54
C ALA A 137 -12.23 0.76 6.17
N ARG A 138 -12.29 0.57 7.50
CA ARG A 138 -13.56 0.58 8.24
C ARG A 138 -14.23 1.96 8.16
N GLY A 139 -15.55 1.97 7.97
CA GLY A 139 -16.33 3.21 7.91
C GLY A 139 -16.36 3.89 6.54
N LEU A 140 -15.70 3.34 5.52
CA LEU A 140 -15.87 3.79 4.14
C LEU A 140 -17.27 3.43 3.62
N SER A 141 -17.95 4.38 2.96
CA SER A 141 -19.23 4.10 2.31
C SER A 141 -19.01 3.17 1.12
N THR A 142 -19.72 2.04 1.11
CA THR A 142 -19.66 1.06 0.03
C THR A 142 -20.22 1.59 -1.29
N GLU A 143 -21.07 2.61 -1.27
CA GLU A 143 -21.64 3.22 -2.49
C GLU A 143 -20.57 3.78 -3.44
N LEU A 144 -19.38 4.08 -2.91
CA LEU A 144 -18.26 4.60 -3.69
C LEU A 144 -17.55 3.52 -4.51
N PHE A 145 -17.63 2.25 -4.09
CA PHE A 145 -16.88 1.17 -4.72
C PHE A 145 -17.69 -0.12 -4.99
N MET A 146 -18.98 -0.14 -4.66
CA MET A 146 -19.91 -1.20 -5.01
C MET A 146 -20.94 -0.70 -6.04
N PRO A 147 -21.56 -1.59 -6.83
CA PRO A 147 -22.55 -1.19 -7.82
C PRO A 147 -23.63 -0.22 -7.33
N GLY A 148 -23.70 0.96 -7.98
CA GLY A 148 -24.60 2.06 -7.63
C GLY A 148 -24.24 3.37 -8.33
N ASP A 149 -24.90 4.46 -7.93
CA ASP A 149 -24.85 5.76 -8.62
C ASP A 149 -23.47 6.44 -8.57
N LEU A 150 -22.72 6.26 -7.48
CA LEU A 150 -21.43 6.93 -7.26
C LEU A 150 -20.24 6.12 -7.79
N TRP A 151 -20.40 4.80 -7.91
CA TRP A 151 -19.33 3.89 -8.31
C TRP A 151 -18.62 4.28 -9.61
N GLY A 152 -19.38 4.59 -10.66
CA GLY A 152 -18.80 4.95 -11.96
C GLY A 152 -17.94 6.21 -11.89
N LYS A 153 -18.36 7.21 -11.10
CA LYS A 153 -17.60 8.45 -10.89
C LYS A 153 -16.32 8.18 -10.11
N SER A 154 -16.40 7.38 -9.05
CA SER A 154 -15.22 6.97 -8.27
C SER A 154 -14.19 6.24 -9.12
N ALA A 155 -14.64 5.33 -9.99
CA ALA A 155 -13.76 4.60 -10.90
C ALA A 155 -13.09 5.55 -11.89
N GLN A 156 -13.86 6.44 -12.52
CA GLN A 156 -13.34 7.45 -13.44
C GLN A 156 -12.27 8.33 -12.78
N GLN A 157 -12.47 8.72 -11.51
CA GLN A 157 -11.53 9.57 -10.80
C GLN A 157 -10.16 8.91 -10.62
N LEU A 158 -10.11 7.62 -10.31
CA LEU A 158 -8.84 6.89 -10.20
C LEU A 158 -8.18 6.66 -11.56
N VAL A 159 -8.97 6.43 -12.61
CA VAL A 159 -8.45 6.32 -13.99
C VAL A 159 -7.81 7.64 -14.46
N GLU A 160 -8.43 8.78 -14.14
CA GLU A 160 -7.87 10.09 -14.48
C GLU A 160 -6.57 10.40 -13.74
N LEU A 161 -6.45 9.93 -12.49
CA LEU A 161 -5.22 10.07 -11.72
C LEU A 161 -4.11 9.16 -12.25
N SER A 162 -4.45 7.92 -12.65
CA SER A 162 -3.46 7.01 -13.22
C SER A 162 -2.96 7.46 -14.59
N GLU A 163 -3.81 8.09 -15.41
CA GLU A 163 -3.40 8.75 -16.65
C GLU A 163 -2.49 9.97 -16.39
N ARG A 164 -2.77 10.73 -15.33
CA ARG A 164 -1.98 11.92 -14.97
C ARG A 164 -0.60 11.59 -14.41
N TYR A 165 -0.46 10.48 -13.67
CA TYR A 165 0.78 10.04 -13.04
C TYR A 165 1.18 8.63 -13.50
N PRO A 166 1.66 8.47 -14.75
CA PRO A 166 1.93 7.16 -15.34
C PRO A 166 3.02 6.35 -14.64
N GLU A 167 3.94 7.03 -13.94
CA GLU A 167 5.06 6.39 -13.20
C GLU A 167 4.67 5.92 -11.79
N THR A 168 3.53 6.38 -11.27
CA THR A 168 3.01 6.04 -9.94
C THR A 168 2.02 4.89 -10.05
N LEU A 169 2.24 3.82 -9.27
CA LEU A 169 1.30 2.71 -9.18
C LEU A 169 0.21 3.01 -8.16
N PHE A 170 -1.04 2.97 -8.60
CA PHE A 170 -2.21 3.06 -7.75
C PHE A 170 -2.60 1.66 -7.31
N LEU A 171 -2.26 1.31 -6.07
CA LEU A 171 -2.54 0.00 -5.48
C LEU A 171 -3.96 0.00 -4.93
N ILE A 172 -4.82 -0.87 -5.48
CA ILE A 172 -6.23 -0.99 -5.09
C ILE A 172 -6.45 -2.33 -4.40
N PRO A 173 -6.72 -2.35 -3.08
CA PRO A 173 -6.95 -3.58 -2.35
C PRO A 173 -8.09 -4.43 -2.91
N VAL A 174 -7.80 -5.66 -3.29
CA VAL A 174 -8.79 -6.70 -3.58
C VAL A 174 -9.02 -7.52 -2.32
N PHE A 175 -10.24 -7.50 -1.80
CA PHE A 175 -10.60 -8.22 -0.60
C PHE A 175 -12.04 -8.73 -0.69
N GLN A 176 -12.30 -9.81 0.04
CA GLN A 176 -13.63 -10.35 0.27
C GLN A 176 -13.90 -10.39 1.76
N ARG A 177 -15.01 -9.80 2.17
CA ARG A 177 -15.48 -9.83 3.56
C ARG A 177 -16.83 -10.53 3.62
N PRO A 178 -16.98 -11.62 4.39
CA PRO A 178 -18.27 -12.27 4.55
C PRO A 178 -19.26 -11.34 5.24
N ALA A 179 -20.55 -11.59 5.03
CA ALA A 179 -21.60 -10.90 5.78
C ALA A 179 -21.45 -11.18 7.28
N SER A 180 -21.76 -10.18 8.09
CA SER A 180 -21.79 -10.27 9.55
C SER A 180 -23.11 -9.69 10.07
N ALA A 181 -23.39 -9.87 11.37
CA ALA A 181 -24.59 -9.33 11.99
C ALA A 181 -24.74 -7.80 11.85
N SER A 182 -23.63 -7.09 11.65
CA SER A 182 -23.57 -5.62 11.60
C SER A 182 -23.14 -5.05 10.25
N ALA A 183 -22.83 -5.88 9.25
CA ALA A 183 -22.38 -5.41 7.94
C ALA A 183 -22.65 -6.43 6.82
N PRO A 184 -23.03 -5.97 5.60
CA PRO A 184 -23.20 -6.85 4.46
C PRO A 184 -21.86 -7.46 4.01
N ALA A 185 -21.96 -8.53 3.21
CA ALA A 185 -20.80 -9.06 2.50
C ALA A 185 -20.25 -8.01 1.54
N MET A 186 -18.93 -7.98 1.36
CA MET A 186 -18.26 -7.05 0.45
C MET A 186 -17.28 -7.81 -0.42
N ASP A 187 -17.24 -7.45 -1.70
CA ASP A 187 -16.28 -7.92 -2.67
C ASP A 187 -15.81 -6.72 -3.48
N SER A 188 -14.53 -6.37 -3.40
CA SER A 188 -13.98 -5.23 -4.14
C SER A 188 -13.52 -5.59 -5.54
N TRP A 189 -13.53 -6.87 -5.93
CA TRP A 189 -13.12 -7.27 -7.28
C TRP A 189 -13.92 -6.60 -8.40
N PRO A 190 -15.27 -6.49 -8.33
CA PRO A 190 -16.05 -5.75 -9.34
C PRO A 190 -15.56 -4.31 -9.52
N PHE A 191 -15.17 -3.62 -8.44
CA PHE A 191 -14.63 -2.26 -8.52
C PHE A 191 -13.36 -2.21 -9.38
N VAL A 192 -12.43 -3.14 -9.15
CA VAL A 192 -11.19 -3.25 -9.91
C VAL A 192 -11.48 -3.58 -11.37
N GLN A 193 -12.43 -4.46 -11.66
CA GLN A 193 -12.86 -4.72 -13.05
C GLN A 193 -13.38 -3.46 -13.73
N LYS A 194 -14.21 -2.66 -13.04
CA LYS A 194 -14.71 -1.39 -13.56
C LYS A 194 -13.58 -0.41 -13.88
N LEU A 195 -12.59 -0.28 -12.98
CA LEU A 195 -11.41 0.56 -13.19
C LEU A 195 -10.65 0.15 -14.47
N LEU A 196 -10.41 -1.14 -14.65
CA LEU A 196 -9.69 -1.67 -15.80
C LEU A 196 -10.49 -1.49 -17.10
N GLN A 197 -11.80 -1.70 -17.06
CA GLN A 197 -12.70 -1.49 -18.21
C GLN A 197 -12.75 -0.02 -18.63
N ASP A 198 -12.94 0.89 -17.68
CA ASP A 198 -12.99 2.34 -17.96
C ASP A 198 -11.66 2.85 -18.49
N SER A 199 -10.56 2.37 -17.92
CA SER A 199 -9.23 2.67 -18.41
C SER A 199 -9.00 2.17 -19.84
N ALA A 200 -9.37 0.93 -20.14
CA ALA A 200 -9.27 0.38 -21.49
C ALA A 200 -10.12 1.16 -22.50
N ALA A 201 -11.33 1.56 -22.12
CA ALA A 201 -12.23 2.35 -22.97
C ALA A 201 -11.61 3.71 -23.36
N ARG A 202 -10.80 4.30 -22.47
CA ARG A 202 -10.08 5.56 -22.71
C ARG A 202 -8.76 5.38 -23.45
N ASN A 203 -8.10 4.23 -23.29
CA ASN A 203 -6.76 3.98 -23.83
C ASN A 203 -6.74 2.94 -24.97
N ARG A 204 -7.52 3.19 -26.03
CA ARG A 204 -7.55 2.38 -27.27
C ARG A 204 -7.76 0.87 -27.06
N GLY A 205 -8.46 0.49 -26.01
CA GLY A 205 -8.74 -0.91 -25.65
C GLY A 205 -7.74 -1.56 -24.71
N GLU A 206 -6.66 -0.88 -24.30
CA GLU A 206 -5.66 -1.42 -23.39
C GLU A 206 -5.73 -0.70 -22.02
N PRO A 207 -5.97 -1.41 -20.90
CA PRO A 207 -5.93 -0.80 -19.57
C PRO A 207 -4.58 -0.14 -19.28
N VAL A 208 -4.58 0.96 -18.55
CA VAL A 208 -3.34 1.55 -18.00
C VAL A 208 -2.70 0.57 -17.02
N ARG A 209 -1.37 0.44 -17.11
CA ARG A 209 -0.61 -0.57 -16.36
C ARG A 209 -0.40 -0.21 -14.89
N ASN A 210 -0.61 1.06 -14.53
CA ASN A 210 -0.36 1.57 -13.20
C ASN A 210 -1.60 1.59 -12.30
N LEU A 211 -2.74 1.03 -12.73
CA LEU A 211 -3.81 0.59 -11.82
C LEU A 211 -3.55 -0.87 -11.44
N VAL A 212 -3.18 -1.13 -10.19
CA VAL A 212 -2.69 -2.43 -9.75
C VAL A 212 -3.63 -3.03 -8.71
N ALA A 213 -4.17 -4.21 -9.01
CA ALA A 213 -4.88 -5.02 -8.03
C ALA A 213 -3.89 -5.49 -6.94
N PHE A 214 -4.22 -5.19 -5.68
CA PHE A 214 -3.41 -5.53 -4.52
C PHE A 214 -4.18 -6.53 -3.64
N PHE A 215 -3.96 -7.82 -3.82
CA PHE A 215 -4.75 -8.87 -3.17
C PHE A 215 -4.38 -8.98 -1.68
N ASP A 216 -5.33 -8.64 -0.81
CA ASP A 216 -5.19 -8.73 0.65
C ASP A 216 -5.92 -9.97 1.17
N ASN A 217 -5.21 -11.09 1.22
CA ASN A 217 -5.78 -12.36 1.67
C ASN A 217 -6.00 -12.44 3.18
N SER A 218 -5.59 -11.41 3.93
CA SER A 218 -5.91 -11.31 5.36
C SER A 218 -7.21 -10.55 5.61
N ALA A 219 -7.83 -9.96 4.58
CA ALA A 219 -8.94 -9.02 4.71
C ALA A 219 -8.68 -7.93 5.77
N GLY A 220 -7.42 -7.47 5.87
CA GLY A 220 -6.97 -6.51 6.87
C GLY A 220 -6.83 -7.03 8.31
N SER A 221 -6.97 -8.34 8.55
CA SER A 221 -6.84 -8.94 9.90
C SER A 221 -5.39 -9.21 10.33
N GLY A 222 -4.44 -9.16 9.39
CA GLY A 222 -3.03 -9.43 9.68
C GLY A 222 -2.70 -10.91 9.90
N THR A 223 -3.63 -11.83 9.65
CA THR A 223 -3.36 -13.27 9.66
C THR A 223 -2.66 -13.70 8.37
N ALA A 224 -1.74 -14.66 8.49
CA ALA A 224 -1.18 -15.30 7.31
C ALA A 224 -2.30 -16.06 6.59
N PRO A 225 -2.41 -15.96 5.26
CA PRO A 225 -3.49 -16.61 4.53
C PRO A 225 -3.24 -18.11 4.39
N ASP A 226 -4.28 -18.89 4.11
CA ASP A 226 -4.13 -20.34 3.91
C ASP A 226 -3.60 -20.68 2.51
N ALA A 227 -3.81 -19.79 1.54
CA ALA A 227 -3.40 -19.95 0.14
C ALA A 227 -3.07 -18.61 -0.54
N VAL A 228 -2.43 -18.70 -1.70
CA VAL A 228 -2.27 -17.58 -2.66
C VAL A 228 -3.65 -17.23 -3.21
N PRO A 229 -3.97 -15.93 -3.45
CA PRO A 229 -5.28 -15.58 -4.00
C PRO A 229 -5.43 -16.15 -5.41
N GLU A 230 -6.65 -16.52 -5.75
CA GLU A 230 -6.98 -16.80 -7.14
C GLU A 230 -6.94 -15.50 -7.94
N ILE A 231 -6.05 -15.45 -8.94
CA ILE A 231 -5.92 -14.31 -9.84
C ILE A 231 -6.92 -14.52 -10.99
N PRO A 232 -7.89 -13.63 -11.20
CA PRO A 232 -8.93 -13.82 -12.22
C PRO A 232 -8.34 -13.80 -13.63
N HIS A 233 -8.61 -14.81 -14.46
CA HIS A 233 -7.96 -15.03 -15.78
C HIS A 233 -7.87 -13.80 -16.72
N GLU A 234 -8.82 -12.88 -16.65
CA GLU A 234 -8.84 -11.67 -17.50
C GLU A 234 -7.81 -10.60 -17.09
N TYR A 235 -7.16 -10.80 -15.95
CA TYR A 235 -6.18 -9.92 -15.30
C TYR A 235 -5.04 -10.75 -14.68
N PRO A 236 -3.83 -10.21 -14.49
CA PRO A 236 -3.28 -9.02 -15.13
C PRO A 236 -2.95 -9.25 -16.61
N LYS A 237 -2.72 -8.16 -17.36
CA LYS A 237 -2.06 -8.25 -18.67
C LYS A 237 -0.56 -8.47 -18.46
N LYS A 238 0.09 -9.21 -19.38
CA LYS A 238 1.54 -9.46 -19.31
C LYS A 238 2.32 -8.14 -19.16
N GLY A 239 3.21 -8.08 -18.18
CA GLY A 239 4.03 -6.91 -17.87
C GLY A 239 3.33 -5.84 -17.02
N GLN A 240 2.11 -6.08 -16.53
CA GLN A 240 1.48 -5.26 -15.50
C GLN A 240 1.91 -5.77 -14.12
N PRO A 241 2.16 -4.90 -13.13
CA PRO A 241 2.42 -5.37 -11.77
C PRO A 241 1.17 -6.00 -11.13
N ILE A 242 1.39 -6.91 -10.19
CA ILE A 242 0.35 -7.46 -9.33
C ILE A 242 0.82 -7.44 -7.88
N GLY A 243 -0.08 -7.07 -6.98
CA GLY A 243 0.21 -6.92 -5.57
C GLY A 243 -0.36 -8.05 -4.71
N PHE A 244 0.39 -8.46 -3.68
CA PHE A 244 -0.05 -9.44 -2.70
C PHE A 244 0.34 -9.05 -1.28
N THR A 245 -0.59 -9.18 -0.34
CA THR A 245 -0.32 -9.00 1.10
C THR A 245 -1.11 -9.99 1.95
N GLY A 246 -0.71 -10.09 3.22
CA GLY A 246 -1.43 -10.80 4.26
C GLY A 246 -0.50 -11.46 5.28
N GLY A 247 -0.44 -10.91 6.50
CA GLY A 247 0.20 -11.56 7.65
C GLY A 247 1.68 -11.96 7.50
N ILE A 248 2.40 -11.29 6.60
CA ILE A 248 3.83 -11.50 6.37
C ILE A 248 4.62 -11.06 7.60
N ASN A 249 5.52 -11.91 8.07
CA ASN A 249 6.43 -11.67 9.18
C ASN A 249 7.75 -12.43 8.96
N ALA A 250 8.74 -12.20 9.83
CA ALA A 250 10.08 -12.76 9.67
C ALA A 250 10.10 -14.29 9.49
N SER A 251 9.21 -15.03 10.16
CA SER A 251 9.22 -16.49 10.13
C SER A 251 8.58 -17.11 8.89
N ASN A 252 7.81 -16.35 8.11
CA ASN A 252 7.06 -16.89 6.96
C ASN A 252 7.32 -16.15 5.63
N VAL A 253 8.10 -15.05 5.66
CA VAL A 253 8.25 -14.17 4.49
C VAL A 253 8.84 -14.88 3.28
N GLN A 254 9.84 -15.75 3.45
CA GLN A 254 10.49 -16.42 2.31
C GLN A 254 9.53 -17.37 1.59
N ASP A 255 8.70 -18.09 2.34
CA ASP A 255 7.68 -18.98 1.78
C ASP A 255 6.63 -18.20 1.01
N TRP A 256 6.14 -17.09 1.56
CA TRP A 256 5.13 -16.25 0.92
C TRP A 256 5.66 -15.52 -0.31
N LEU A 257 6.86 -14.95 -0.23
CA LEU A 257 7.48 -14.32 -1.40
C LEU A 257 7.72 -15.31 -2.53
N THR A 258 8.09 -16.56 -2.22
CA THR A 258 8.21 -17.63 -3.23
C THR A 258 6.87 -17.89 -3.92
N LYS A 259 5.80 -18.03 -3.14
CA LYS A 259 4.45 -18.29 -3.64
C LYS A 259 3.91 -17.12 -4.48
N TYR A 260 4.04 -15.89 -3.99
CA TYR A 260 3.59 -14.68 -4.68
C TYR A 260 4.39 -14.38 -5.94
N SER A 261 5.72 -14.53 -5.89
CA SER A 261 6.58 -14.38 -7.06
C SER A 261 6.22 -15.41 -8.13
N ALA A 262 5.99 -16.67 -7.77
CA ALA A 262 5.58 -17.71 -8.71
C ALA A 262 4.20 -17.40 -9.33
N ALA A 263 3.25 -16.90 -8.54
CA ALA A 263 1.94 -16.51 -9.01
C ALA A 263 2.02 -15.33 -9.99
N ALA A 264 2.79 -14.28 -9.68
CA ALA A 264 3.02 -13.17 -10.60
C ALA A 264 3.71 -13.63 -11.90
N ALA A 265 4.75 -14.48 -11.78
CA ALA A 265 5.51 -15.00 -12.90
C ALA A 265 4.65 -15.86 -13.86
N ALA A 266 3.70 -16.63 -13.33
CA ALA A 266 2.75 -17.40 -14.15
C ALA A 266 1.91 -16.51 -15.09
N HIS A 267 1.72 -15.23 -14.72
CA HIS A 267 1.06 -14.22 -15.56
C HIS A 267 2.05 -13.29 -16.28
N GLY A 268 3.37 -13.53 -16.18
CA GLY A 268 4.42 -12.70 -16.76
C GLY A 268 4.44 -11.28 -16.20
N CYS A 269 4.20 -11.14 -14.89
CA CYS A 269 3.99 -9.88 -14.20
C CYS A 269 5.06 -9.62 -13.13
N GLU A 270 5.29 -8.34 -12.82
CA GLU A 270 6.12 -7.94 -11.68
C GLU A 270 5.34 -8.16 -10.38
N CYS A 271 6.04 -8.57 -9.32
CA CYS A 271 5.43 -8.81 -8.02
C CYS A 271 5.63 -7.58 -7.13
N ILE A 272 4.55 -7.17 -6.47
CA ILE A 272 4.58 -6.21 -5.36
C ILE A 272 4.08 -6.95 -4.12
N SER A 273 4.77 -6.81 -3.00
CA SER A 273 4.30 -7.34 -1.73
C SER A 273 4.61 -6.39 -0.59
N ASP A 274 3.93 -6.53 0.54
CA ASP A 274 4.20 -5.70 1.70
C ASP A 274 4.06 -6.46 3.03
N ALA A 275 4.54 -5.84 4.10
CA ALA A 275 4.25 -6.23 5.46
C ALA A 275 3.95 -4.99 6.31
N GLN A 276 3.06 -5.15 7.30
CA GLN A 276 2.75 -4.08 8.27
C GLN A 276 2.71 -4.58 9.71
N THR A 277 1.85 -5.54 10.03
CA THR A 277 1.63 -5.98 11.43
C THR A 277 2.67 -6.99 11.90
N GLY A 278 3.31 -7.72 10.98
CA GLY A 278 4.21 -8.83 11.32
C GLY A 278 5.48 -8.46 12.09
N PHE A 279 5.85 -7.18 12.11
CA PHE A 279 7.01 -6.64 12.82
C PHE A 279 6.62 -5.65 13.93
N ARG A 280 5.36 -5.63 14.36
CA ARG A 280 4.93 -4.85 15.54
C ARG A 280 4.95 -5.72 16.79
N LEU A 281 5.10 -5.10 17.95
CA LEU A 281 5.07 -5.81 19.23
C LEU A 281 3.76 -6.62 19.36
N GLY A 282 3.87 -7.91 19.66
CA GLY A 282 2.71 -8.81 19.73
C GLY A 282 1.98 -9.03 18.40
N LYS A 283 2.56 -8.61 17.27
CA LYS A 283 1.95 -8.62 15.93
C LYS A 283 0.64 -7.83 15.84
N ASP A 284 0.50 -6.80 16.68
CA ASP A 284 -0.68 -5.94 16.77
C ASP A 284 -0.42 -4.58 16.10
N ARG A 285 -1.34 -4.17 15.22
CA ARG A 285 -1.26 -2.91 14.47
C ARG A 285 -1.19 -1.68 15.37
N GLY A 286 -1.85 -1.72 16.53
CA GLY A 286 -1.89 -0.63 17.51
C GLY A 286 -0.67 -0.54 18.43
N GLN A 287 0.31 -1.44 18.26
CA GLN A 287 1.54 -1.43 19.04
C GLN A 287 2.70 -0.80 18.24
N PRO A 288 3.72 -0.25 18.92
CA PRO A 288 4.93 0.23 18.26
C PRO A 288 5.63 -0.84 17.41
N ILE A 289 6.48 -0.39 16.51
CA ILE A 289 7.36 -1.26 15.73
C ILE A 289 8.34 -1.97 16.67
N ASP A 290 8.42 -3.30 16.54
CA ASP A 290 9.49 -4.09 17.11
C ASP A 290 10.68 -4.04 16.15
N VAL A 291 11.65 -3.19 16.47
CA VAL A 291 12.82 -2.92 15.61
C VAL A 291 13.60 -4.20 15.29
N ALA A 292 13.73 -5.12 16.25
CA ALA A 292 14.44 -6.37 16.04
C ALA A 292 13.67 -7.29 15.08
N ALA A 293 12.35 -7.40 15.26
CA ALA A 293 11.50 -8.16 14.34
C ALA A 293 11.47 -7.57 12.92
N LEU A 294 11.51 -6.23 12.80
CA LEU A 294 11.59 -5.53 11.52
C LEU A 294 12.92 -5.81 10.80
N GLN A 295 14.06 -5.67 11.49
CA GLN A 295 15.37 -5.99 10.93
C GLN A 295 15.46 -7.47 10.52
N GLU A 296 14.88 -8.37 11.31
CA GLU A 296 14.82 -9.80 10.97
C GLU A 296 13.98 -10.07 9.72
N LEU A 297 12.79 -9.46 9.62
CA LEU A 297 11.95 -9.55 8.44
C LEU A 297 12.71 -9.10 7.19
N VAL A 298 13.31 -7.90 7.21
CA VAL A 298 13.99 -7.33 6.05
C VAL A 298 15.23 -8.15 5.66
N ARG A 299 15.98 -8.67 6.65
CA ARG A 299 17.07 -9.61 6.38
C ARG A 299 16.59 -10.85 5.64
N ASN A 300 15.46 -11.43 6.07
CA ASN A 300 14.91 -12.63 5.43
C ASN A 300 14.36 -12.34 4.02
N VAL A 301 13.80 -11.14 3.79
CA VAL A 301 13.42 -10.65 2.45
C VAL A 301 14.64 -10.55 1.54
N TYR A 302 15.72 -9.91 1.99
CA TYR A 302 16.95 -9.76 1.19
C TYR A 302 17.68 -11.07 0.95
N GLN A 303 17.70 -11.97 1.93
CA GLN A 303 18.22 -13.31 1.74
C GLN A 303 17.45 -14.07 0.67
N TRP A 304 16.12 -13.97 0.64
CA TRP A 304 15.32 -14.57 -0.42
C TRP A 304 15.57 -13.91 -1.79
N GLY A 305 15.78 -12.60 -1.81
CA GLY A 305 16.04 -11.82 -3.03
C GLY A 305 17.44 -11.97 -3.61
N THR A 306 18.38 -12.54 -2.84
CA THR A 306 19.77 -12.73 -3.25
C THR A 306 19.95 -14.21 -3.57
N PRO A 307 20.03 -14.61 -4.85
CA PRO A 307 20.26 -16.01 -5.20
C PRO A 307 21.52 -16.51 -4.50
N SER A 308 21.45 -17.66 -3.84
CA SER A 308 22.65 -18.38 -3.43
C SER A 308 23.47 -18.66 -4.69
N ALA A 309 24.75 -18.24 -4.68
CA ALA A 309 25.69 -18.48 -5.76
C ALA A 309 25.88 -19.98 -6.04
#